data_AF-A0A2D6XCL6-F1
#
_entry.id   AF-A0A2D6XCL6-F1
#
_cell.length_a   1.000
_cell.length_b   1.000
_cell.length_c   1.000
_cell.angle_alpha   90.00
_cell.angle_beta   90.00
_cell.angle_gamma   90.00
#
_symmetry.space_group_name_H-M   'P 1'
#
loop_
_entity.id
_entity.type
_entity.pdbx_description
1 polymer ?
#
loop_
_entity_poly.entity_id
_entity_poly.type
_entity_poly.pdbx_seq_one_letter_code
_entity_poly.pdbx_strand_id
1 'polypeptide(L)'
;MVAYKVVKRVQGRLVSAAVWGEHQVEYRQGEWVRAAESYLSRRGYGLLVFLDVWKAMRWMETYSGIEVWSAEIRGEVELLPPMLYLPLLDSISIGMWPQGTGMCKEVRLVKSAMVEVRT
;
A
#
# COMPACT_ATOMS: atom_id res chain seq x y z
N MET A 1 5.98 13.26 -6.32
CA MET A 1 6.85 12.75 -5.24
C MET A 1 7.09 11.26 -5.47
N VAL A 2 8.26 10.74 -5.08
CA VAL A 2 8.55 9.30 -5.10
C VAL A 2 8.21 8.71 -3.73
N ALA A 3 7.51 7.59 -3.73
CA ALA A 3 7.19 6.78 -2.57
C ALA A 3 7.38 5.29 -2.91
N TYR A 4 7.06 4.41 -1.96
CA TYR A 4 7.23 2.98 -2.09
C TYR A 4 5.93 2.28 -1.75
N LYS A 5 5.46 1.42 -2.65
CA LYS A 5 4.24 0.64 -2.45
C LYS A 5 4.61 -0.81 -2.20
N VAL A 6 4.07 -1.38 -1.13
CA VAL A 6 4.17 -2.82 -0.90
C VAL A 6 2.92 -3.50 -1.45
N VAL A 7 3.14 -4.43 -2.37
CA VAL A 7 2.11 -5.20 -3.05
C VAL A 7 2.36 -6.69 -2.85
N LYS A 8 1.37 -7.51 -3.17
CA LYS A 8 1.50 -8.96 -3.25
C LYS A 8 0.91 -9.45 -4.56
N ARG A 9 1.34 -10.61 -5.03
CA ARG A 9 0.79 -11.23 -6.25
C ARG A 9 -0.31 -12.21 -5.88
N VAL A 10 -1.53 -11.94 -6.33
CA VAL A 10 -2.70 -12.83 -6.14
C VAL A 10 -3.29 -13.13 -7.51
N GLN A 11 -3.32 -14.42 -7.90
CA GLN A 11 -3.82 -14.87 -9.21
C GLN A 11 -3.24 -14.05 -10.39
N GLY A 12 -1.94 -13.74 -10.35
CA GLY A 12 -1.25 -12.98 -11.38
C GLY A 12 -1.41 -11.45 -11.32
N ARG A 13 -2.19 -10.92 -10.38
CA ARG A 13 -2.45 -9.48 -10.20
C ARG A 13 -1.66 -8.92 -9.03
N LEU A 14 -1.15 -7.69 -9.17
CA LEU A 14 -0.52 -6.97 -8.07
C LEU A 14 -1.60 -6.30 -7.24
N VAL A 15 -1.63 -6.56 -5.94
CA VAL A 15 -2.64 -6.03 -5.03
C VAL A 15 -2.00 -5.46 -3.78
N SER A 16 -2.66 -4.50 -3.13
CA SER A 16 -2.16 -3.92 -1.87
C SER A 16 -1.88 -5.02 -0.84
N ALA A 17 -0.69 -5.02 -0.22
CA ALA A 17 -0.37 -5.96 0.86
C ALA A 17 -1.07 -5.58 2.18
N ALA A 18 -1.44 -4.31 2.33
CA ALA A 18 -2.04 -3.73 3.53
C ALA A 18 -3.55 -4.04 3.72
N VAL A 19 -4.24 -4.47 2.66
CA VAL A 19 -5.70 -4.68 2.66
C VAL A 19 -6.02 -5.97 1.90
N TRP A 20 -6.95 -6.77 2.39
CA TRP A 20 -7.44 -7.99 1.74
C TRP A 20 -8.96 -7.96 1.56
N GLY A 21 -9.54 -8.97 0.88
CA GLY A 21 -10.99 -9.05 0.66
C GLY A 21 -11.56 -7.96 -0.26
N GLU A 22 -12.80 -7.54 -0.01
CA GLU A 22 -13.60 -6.66 -0.90
C GLU A 22 -13.05 -5.23 -1.07
N HIS A 23 -12.07 -4.83 -0.25
CA HIS A 23 -11.44 -3.50 -0.32
C HIS A 23 -10.02 -3.55 -0.90
N GLN A 24 -9.65 -4.69 -1.47
CA GLN A 24 -8.38 -4.88 -2.11
C GLN A 24 -8.26 -3.97 -3.34
N VAL A 25 -7.15 -3.22 -3.39
CA VAL A 25 -6.82 -2.36 -4.52
C VAL A 25 -5.85 -3.10 -5.42
N GLU A 26 -6.22 -3.26 -6.69
CA GLU A 26 -5.37 -3.82 -7.74
C GLU A 26 -4.49 -2.73 -8.38
N TYR A 27 -3.29 -3.13 -8.80
CA TYR A 27 -2.32 -2.26 -9.44
C TYR A 27 -1.81 -2.89 -10.73
N ARG A 28 -1.50 -2.03 -11.69
CA ARG A 28 -0.74 -2.36 -12.90
C ARG A 28 0.41 -1.39 -13.03
N GLN A 29 1.56 -1.88 -13.53
CA GLN A 29 2.72 -1.05 -13.75
C GLN A 29 2.40 0.05 -14.77
N GLY A 30 2.78 1.29 -14.46
CA GLY A 30 2.57 2.45 -15.33
C GLY A 30 1.16 3.05 -15.28
N GLU A 31 0.20 2.41 -14.62
CA GLU A 31 -1.17 2.91 -14.49
C GLU A 31 -1.37 3.67 -13.18
N TRP A 32 -2.12 4.77 -13.24
CA TRP A 32 -2.56 5.51 -12.06
C TRP A 32 -3.76 4.81 -11.42
N VAL A 33 -3.62 4.48 -10.15
CA VAL A 33 -4.68 3.91 -9.33
C VAL A 33 -5.12 4.96 -8.32
N ARG A 34 -6.43 5.17 -8.20
CA ARG A 34 -7.03 6.05 -7.20
C ARG A 34 -7.53 5.23 -6.02
N ALA A 35 -7.55 5.83 -4.83
CA ALA A 35 -8.42 5.33 -3.78
C ALA A 35 -9.85 5.31 -4.35
N ALA A 36 -10.43 4.12 -4.48
CA ALA A 36 -11.81 4.00 -4.92
C ALA A 36 -12.72 4.82 -4.00
N GLU A 37 -13.83 5.33 -4.53
CA GLU A 37 -14.91 5.95 -3.75
C GLU A 37 -15.57 4.91 -2.83
N SER A 38 -14.83 4.56 -1.80
CA SER A 38 -15.07 3.48 -0.87
C SER A 38 -15.48 4.06 0.48
N TYR A 39 -16.04 3.20 1.32
CA TYR A 39 -16.28 3.49 2.73
C TYR A 39 -15.06 4.10 3.44
N LEU A 40 -13.85 3.65 3.07
CA LEU A 40 -12.58 4.13 3.60
C LEU A 40 -12.25 5.55 3.10
N SER A 41 -12.33 5.80 1.79
CA SER A 41 -12.04 7.13 1.22
C SER A 41 -12.89 8.25 1.83
N ARG A 42 -14.18 7.98 2.08
CA ARG A 42 -15.11 8.93 2.72
C ARG A 42 -14.78 9.22 4.19
N ARG A 43 -13.89 8.44 4.81
CA ARG A 43 -13.38 8.62 6.18
C ARG A 43 -11.95 9.17 6.21
N GLY A 44 -11.46 9.68 5.08
CA GLY A 44 -10.10 10.24 4.98
C GLY A 44 -9.01 9.19 4.74
N TYR A 45 -9.36 7.96 4.36
CA TYR A 45 -8.37 6.95 4.04
C TYR A 45 -7.99 6.98 2.57
N GLY A 46 -6.72 7.23 2.30
CA GLY A 46 -6.13 7.12 0.97
C GLY A 46 -5.47 5.77 0.71
N LEU A 47 -4.63 5.74 -0.33
CA LEU A 47 -3.74 4.64 -0.63
C LEU A 47 -2.49 4.72 0.25
N LEU A 48 -2.30 3.71 1.10
CA LEU A 48 -1.12 3.60 1.96
C LEU A 48 0.15 3.41 1.11
N VAL A 49 1.16 4.22 1.38
CA VAL A 49 2.50 4.13 0.79
C VAL A 49 3.55 4.32 1.88
N PHE A 50 4.75 3.79 1.68
CA PHE A 50 5.92 4.10 2.48
C PHE A 50 6.66 5.27 1.85
N LEU A 51 7.14 6.19 2.68
CA LEU A 51 7.93 7.34 2.24
C LEU A 51 9.44 7.02 2.21
N ASP A 52 9.81 5.84 2.71
CA ASP A 52 11.18 5.36 2.85
C ASP A 52 11.26 3.88 2.45
N VAL A 53 12.19 3.54 1.56
CA VAL A 53 12.36 2.18 1.04
C VAL A 53 12.81 1.21 2.12
N TRP A 54 13.67 1.62 3.05
CA TRP A 54 14.18 0.74 4.11
C TRP A 54 13.08 0.35 5.08
N LYS A 55 12.18 1.28 5.38
CA LYS A 55 10.99 1.00 6.20
C LYS A 55 10.02 0.07 5.49
N ALA A 56 9.84 0.23 4.18
CA ALA A 56 9.05 -0.69 3.36
C ALA A 56 9.66 -2.10 3.38
N MET A 57 10.96 -2.21 3.11
CA MET A 57 11.71 -3.48 3.09
C MET A 57 11.65 -4.18 4.44
N ARG A 58 11.90 -3.46 5.55
CA ARG A 58 11.82 -4.03 6.90
C ARG A 58 10.42 -4.52 7.24
N TRP A 59 9.38 -3.81 6.82
CA TRP A 59 8.00 -4.29 6.99
C TRP A 59 7.77 -5.59 6.22
N MET A 60 8.47 -5.78 5.09
CA MET A 60 8.32 -7.00 4.31
C MET A 60 8.96 -8.24 4.93
N GLU A 61 9.99 -8.10 5.75
CA GLU A 61 10.69 -9.24 6.38
C GLU A 61 9.74 -10.14 7.19
N THR A 62 8.57 -9.61 7.56
CA THR A 62 7.55 -10.32 8.33
C THR A 62 6.59 -11.16 7.45
N TYR A 63 6.59 -10.98 6.13
CA TYR A 63 5.60 -11.61 5.24
C TYR A 63 6.23 -12.17 3.96
N SER A 64 5.82 -13.37 3.56
CA SER A 64 6.22 -13.97 2.28
C SER A 64 5.31 -13.52 1.12
N GLY A 65 5.83 -13.56 -0.11
CA GLY A 65 5.04 -13.31 -1.33
C GLY A 65 4.66 -11.86 -1.57
N ILE A 66 5.39 -10.92 -0.96
CA ILE A 66 5.20 -9.47 -1.15
C ILE A 66 6.39 -8.84 -1.87
N GLU A 67 6.13 -7.71 -2.52
CA GLU A 67 7.07 -6.99 -3.36
C GLU A 67 7.03 -5.49 -3.01
N VAL A 68 8.19 -4.82 -2.95
CA VAL A 68 8.25 -3.35 -2.95
C VAL A 68 8.36 -2.85 -4.37
N TRP A 69 7.58 -1.83 -4.69
CA TRP A 69 7.65 -1.08 -5.92
C TRP A 69 7.94 0.39 -5.62
N SER A 70 8.82 1.01 -6.41
CA SER A 70 8.86 2.46 -6.48
C SER A 70 7.58 2.96 -7.14
N ALA A 71 7.05 4.05 -6.59
CA ALA A 71 5.79 4.61 -7.03
C ALA A 71 5.86 6.12 -7.11
N GLU A 72 5.17 6.68 -8.08
CA GLU A 72 4.80 8.08 -8.07
C GLU A 72 3.46 8.25 -7.35
N ILE A 73 3.33 9.34 -6.61
CA ILE A 73 2.11 9.67 -5.89
C ILE A 73 1.56 11.04 -6.25
N ARG A 74 0.24 11.18 -6.19
CA ARG A 74 -0.51 12.43 -6.34
C ARG A 74 -1.55 12.59 -5.22
N GLY A 75 -1.89 13.86 -4.96
CA GLY A 75 -2.61 14.26 -3.76
C GLY A 75 -1.64 14.51 -2.61
N GLU A 76 -2.11 15.25 -1.61
CA GLU A 76 -1.36 15.49 -0.39
C GLU A 76 -1.09 14.15 0.31
N VAL A 77 0.13 14.02 0.85
CA VAL A 77 0.44 12.95 1.79
C VAL A 77 -0.10 13.42 3.14
N GLU A 78 -1.32 13.03 3.43
CA GLU A 78 -2.01 13.46 4.63
C GLU A 78 -1.47 12.70 5.85
N LEU A 79 -1.62 13.33 7.03
CA LEU A 79 -1.44 12.64 8.30
C LEU A 79 -2.31 11.38 8.31
N LEU A 80 -1.73 10.28 8.77
CA LEU A 80 -2.43 9.00 8.83
C LEU A 80 -3.70 9.17 9.69
N PRO A 81 -4.89 8.87 9.15
CA PRO A 81 -6.13 9.00 9.92
C PRO A 81 -6.08 8.06 11.13
N PRO A 82 -6.89 8.34 12.18
CA PRO A 82 -7.00 7.45 13.33
C PRO A 82 -7.28 6.04 12.86
N MET A 83 -6.52 5.05 13.34
CA MET A 83 -6.70 3.67 12.91
C MET A 83 -8.11 3.19 13.20
N LEU A 84 -8.73 2.63 12.17
CA LEU A 84 -10.00 1.96 12.30
C LEU A 84 -9.73 0.58 12.90
N TYR A 85 -9.93 0.46 14.22
CA TYR A 85 -10.17 -0.84 14.85
C TYR A 85 -11.59 -1.26 14.49
N LEU A 86 -11.78 -1.75 13.26
CA LEU A 86 -13.07 -2.21 12.79
C LEU A 86 -13.11 -3.74 12.85
N PRO A 87 -13.67 -4.34 13.93
CA PRO A 87 -14.14 -5.73 13.87
C PRO A 87 -15.26 -5.95 12.83
N LEU A 88 -15.66 -4.90 12.09
CA LEU A 88 -16.66 -4.92 11.01
C LEU A 88 -16.07 -5.04 9.60
N LEU A 89 -14.76 -4.92 9.46
CA LEU A 89 -14.07 -5.18 8.20
C LEU A 89 -13.14 -6.36 8.45
N ASP A 90 -13.65 -7.57 8.21
CA ASP A 90 -12.87 -8.82 8.16
C ASP A 90 -11.71 -8.77 7.14
N SER A 91 -11.49 -7.61 6.50
CA SER A 91 -10.63 -7.29 5.38
C SER A 91 -9.32 -6.52 5.73
N ILE A 92 -9.16 -6.01 6.96
CA ILE A 92 -8.05 -5.11 7.33
C ILE A 92 -7.30 -5.63 8.57
N SER A 93 -5.99 -5.83 8.48
CA SER A 93 -5.14 -6.31 9.58
C SER A 93 -3.96 -5.37 9.84
N ILE A 94 -4.29 -4.13 10.19
CA ILE A 94 -3.28 -3.17 10.63
C ILE A 94 -3.68 -2.74 12.03
N GLY A 95 -3.11 -3.41 13.04
CA GLY A 95 -3.25 -3.01 14.44
C GLY A 95 -2.46 -1.73 14.78
N MET A 96 -1.43 -1.43 14.00
CA MET A 96 -0.60 -0.21 14.05
C MET A 96 -0.14 0.19 12.64
N TRP A 97 -0.29 1.47 12.27
CA TRP A 97 0.27 1.96 11.00
C TRP A 97 1.78 1.70 10.97
N PRO A 98 2.32 1.09 9.89
CA PRO A 98 3.75 0.87 9.78
C PRO A 98 4.51 2.20 9.81
N GLN A 99 5.67 2.22 10.45
CA GLN A 99 6.48 3.44 10.53
C GLN A 99 6.88 3.95 9.14
N GLY A 100 6.86 5.27 8.98
CA GLY A 100 7.21 5.92 7.72
C GLY A 100 6.22 5.68 6.59
N THR A 101 4.97 5.37 6.92
CA THR A 101 3.88 5.36 5.97
C THR A 101 3.17 6.71 5.90
N GLY A 102 2.53 6.95 4.77
CA GLY A 102 1.58 8.02 4.54
C GLY A 102 0.44 7.53 3.66
N MET A 103 -0.59 8.35 3.49
CA MET A 103 -1.68 8.06 2.56
C MET A 103 -1.74 9.12 1.47
N CYS A 104 -2.06 8.70 0.25
CA CYS A 104 -2.20 9.59 -0.90
C CYS A 104 -3.46 9.26 -1.69
N LYS A 105 -3.87 10.15 -2.60
CA LYS A 105 -5.10 9.96 -3.39
C LYS A 105 -4.87 9.03 -4.58
N GLU A 106 -3.70 9.15 -5.22
CA GLU A 106 -3.35 8.35 -6.39
C GLU A 106 -1.92 7.80 -6.28
N VAL A 107 -1.73 6.58 -6.77
CA VAL A 107 -0.46 5.87 -6.82
C VAL A 107 -0.27 5.32 -8.23
N ARG A 108 0.93 5.45 -8.79
CA ARG A 108 1.36 4.74 -10.00
C ARG A 108 2.61 3.94 -9.72
N LEU A 109 2.57 2.63 -9.95
CA LEU A 109 3.75 1.78 -9.83
C LEU A 109 4.70 2.02 -11.01
N VAL A 110 5.98 2.28 -10.73
CA VAL A 110 6.96 2.62 -11.76
C VAL A 110 7.89 1.44 -12.03
N LYS A 111 8.57 0.96 -10.98
CA LYS A 111 9.56 -0.13 -11.10
C LYS A 111 9.55 -0.98 -9.85
N SER A 112 9.69 -2.31 -10.00
CA SER A 112 9.95 -3.18 -8.86
C SER A 112 11.27 -2.77 -8.22
N ALA A 113 11.24 -2.54 -6.91
CA ALA A 113 12.40 -2.22 -6.10
C ALA A 113 13.10 -3.50 -5.59
N MET A 114 12.69 -4.68 -6.06
CA MET A 114 13.38 -5.93 -5.76
C MET A 114 14.87 -5.80 -6.10
N VAL A 115 15.67 -5.73 -5.05
CA VAL A 115 17.02 -6.29 -5.06
C VAL A 115 16.80 -7.80 -5.02
N GLU A 116 17.32 -8.54 -6.01
CA GLU A 116 17.42 -10.00 -5.91
C GLU A 116 18.16 -10.32 -4.62
N VAL A 117 17.44 -10.74 -3.58
CA VAL A 117 18.07 -11.44 -2.47
C VAL A 117 18.41 -12.81 -3.01
N ARG A 118 19.62 -12.92 -3.58
CA ARG A 118 20.24 -14.21 -3.86
C ARG A 118 20.42 -14.89 -2.51
N THR A 119 19.50 -15.78 -2.17
CA THR A 119 19.72 -16.83 -1.16
C THR A 119 20.81 -17.78 -1.63
#